data_AF-A0A928VER0-F1
#
_entry.id   AF-A0A928VER0-F1
#
_cell.length_a   1.000
_cell.length_b   1.000
_cell.length_c   1.000
_cell.angle_alpha   90.00
_cell.angle_beta   90.00
_cell.angle_gamma   90.00
#
_symmetry.space_group_name_H-M   'P 1'
#
loop_
_entity.id
_entity.type
_entity.pdbx_description
1 polymer ?
#
loop_
_entity_poly.entity_id
_entity_poly.type
_entity_poly.pdbx_seq_one_letter_code
_entity_poly.pdbx_strand_id
1 'polypeptide(L)'
;MDANRFTVSAAFVLRSFVELAINDYMESNKIPKTEKNGNGATVDLDLTQKADKVLKHIVAVDNSKNADLRGFRNNILTKTSATSIQSLNGFVHNKFQIPTADALRAGWDCSVPVFIAAYGSA
;
A
#
# COMPACT_ATOMS: atom_id res chain seq x y z
N MET A 1 2.66 18.73 2.23
CA MET A 1 2.88 18.76 0.77
C MET A 1 1.65 19.34 0.10
N ASP A 2 1.79 20.32 -0.79
CA ASP A 2 0.64 20.87 -1.53
C ASP A 2 0.26 19.92 -2.67
N ALA A 3 -0.67 19.01 -2.39
CA ALA A 3 -1.15 18.01 -3.34
C ALA A 3 -1.91 18.64 -4.52
N ASN A 4 -2.35 19.90 -4.44
CA ASN A 4 -3.02 20.58 -5.55
C ASN A 4 -2.02 21.04 -6.63
N ARG A 5 -0.76 21.27 -6.23
CA ARG A 5 0.29 21.81 -7.09
C ARG A 5 1.31 20.76 -7.55
N PHE A 6 1.47 19.68 -6.77
CA PHE A 6 2.44 18.61 -7.02
C PHE A 6 1.81 17.21 -6.94
N THR A 7 0.72 17.00 -7.68
CA THR A 7 -0.07 15.75 -7.67
C THR A 7 0.75 14.50 -7.99
N VAL A 8 1.60 14.53 -9.03
CA VAL A 8 2.44 13.39 -9.42
C VAL A 8 3.48 13.07 -8.34
N SER A 9 4.12 14.09 -7.78
CA SER A 9 5.07 13.92 -6.68
C SER A 9 4.38 13.35 -5.44
N ALA A 10 3.16 13.80 -5.14
CA ALA A 10 2.38 13.29 -4.00
C ALA A 10 1.96 11.83 -4.21
N ALA A 11 1.63 11.44 -5.44
CA ALA A 11 1.37 10.04 -5.80
C ALA A 11 2.61 9.16 -5.60
N PHE A 12 3.79 9.65 -6.02
CA PHE A 12 5.05 8.95 -5.81
C PHE A 12 5.36 8.77 -4.32
N VAL A 13 5.26 9.84 -3.54
CA VAL A 13 5.49 9.81 -2.09
C VAL A 13 4.51 8.84 -1.40
N LEU A 14 3.23 8.88 -1.75
CA LEU A 14 2.24 7.94 -1.21
C LEU A 14 2.61 6.48 -1.52
N ARG A 15 2.97 6.18 -2.77
CA ARG A 15 3.39 4.82 -3.17
C ARG A 15 4.63 4.37 -2.40
N SER A 16 5.67 5.21 -2.33
CA SER A 16 6.90 4.91 -1.61
C SER A 16 6.65 4.73 -0.12
N PHE A 17 5.78 5.53 0.48
CA PHE A 17 5.49 5.43 1.91
C PHE A 17 4.71 4.16 2.25
N VAL A 18 3.74 3.77 1.41
CA VAL A 18 3.06 2.46 1.50
C VAL A 18 4.06 1.32 1.38
N GLU A 19 4.98 1.39 0.43
CA GLU A 19 6.02 0.38 0.25
C GLU A 19 6.95 0.24 1.46
N LEU A 20 7.40 1.37 2.03
CA LEU A 20 8.23 1.38 3.22
C LEU A 20 7.48 0.80 4.43
N ALA A 21 6.26 1.25 4.68
CA ALA A 21 5.46 0.76 5.81
C ALA A 21 5.19 -0.75 5.75
N ILE A 22 4.90 -1.27 4.54
CA ILE A 22 4.71 -2.71 4.35
C ILE A 22 6.01 -3.46 4.61
N ASN A 23 7.12 -3.00 4.04
CA ASN A 23 8.41 -3.67 4.21
C ASN A 23 8.86 -3.68 5.67
N ASP A 24 8.69 -2.57 6.38
CA ASP A 24 9.06 -2.42 7.79
C ASP A 24 8.19 -3.29 8.70
N TYR A 25 6.87 -3.32 8.47
CA TYR A 25 5.97 -4.23 9.20
C TYR A 25 6.34 -5.69 8.96
N MET A 26 6.66 -6.07 7.71
CA MET A 26 7.09 -7.44 7.40
C MET A 26 8.39 -7.81 8.10
N GLU A 27 9.37 -6.91 8.16
CA GLU A 27 10.64 -7.15 8.87
C GLU A 27 10.43 -7.29 10.37
N SER A 28 9.68 -6.36 10.97
CA SER A 28 9.37 -6.36 12.41
C SER A 28 8.63 -7.63 12.86
N ASN A 29 7.76 -8.17 11.99
CA ASN A 29 6.98 -9.38 12.26
C ASN A 29 7.58 -10.66 11.64
N LYS A 30 8.78 -10.60 11.07
CA LYS A 30 9.48 -11.74 10.43
C LYS A 30 8.65 -12.44 9.33
N ILE A 31 7.85 -11.68 8.60
CA ILE A 31 7.02 -12.19 7.49
C ILE A 31 7.90 -12.35 6.24
N PRO A 32 7.98 -13.55 5.62
CA PRO A 32 8.80 -13.76 4.42
C PRO A 32 8.36 -12.89 3.24
N LYS A 33 9.32 -12.17 2.65
CA LYS A 33 9.17 -11.34 1.44
C LYS A 33 9.24 -12.12 0.13
N THR A 34 9.52 -13.41 0.21
CA THR A 34 9.63 -14.32 -0.93
C THR A 34 8.62 -15.46 -0.81
N GLU A 35 8.30 -16.09 -1.93
CA GLU A 35 7.54 -17.35 -1.97
C GLU A 35 8.18 -18.33 -2.95
N LYS A 36 7.91 -19.62 -2.78
CA LYS A 36 8.27 -20.61 -3.80
C LYS A 36 7.21 -20.63 -4.88
N ASN A 37 7.61 -20.46 -6.13
CA ASN A 37 6.70 -20.65 -7.25
C ASN A 37 6.42 -22.15 -7.51
N GLY A 38 5.50 -22.44 -8.44
CA GLY A 38 5.15 -23.82 -8.81
C GLY A 38 6.32 -24.66 -9.36
N ASN A 39 7.43 -24.02 -9.73
CA ASN A 39 8.64 -24.68 -10.23
C ASN A 39 9.70 -24.85 -9.13
N GLY A 40 9.36 -24.55 -7.88
CA GLY A 40 10.26 -24.66 -6.72
C GLY A 40 11.30 -23.54 -6.58
N ALA A 41 11.29 -22.55 -7.48
CA ALA A 41 12.18 -21.39 -7.40
C ALA A 41 11.63 -20.35 -6.42
N THR A 42 12.53 -19.77 -5.62
CA THR A 42 12.21 -18.65 -4.72
C THR A 42 12.07 -17.37 -5.55
N VAL A 43 10.90 -16.74 -5.47
CA VAL A 43 10.61 -15.47 -6.14
C VAL A 43 10.28 -14.40 -5.10
N ASP A 44 10.71 -13.17 -5.36
CA ASP A 44 10.32 -12.02 -4.56
C ASP A 44 8.85 -11.65 -4.81
N LEU A 45 8.15 -11.36 -3.74
CA LEU A 45 6.77 -10.90 -3.80
C LEU A 45 6.71 -9.47 -4.34
N ASP A 46 5.75 -9.21 -5.21
CA ASP A 46 5.43 -7.85 -5.59
C ASP A 46 4.80 -7.07 -4.41
N LEU A 47 4.72 -5.74 -4.53
CA LEU A 47 4.20 -4.89 -3.46
C LEU A 47 2.73 -5.20 -3.12
N THR A 48 1.92 -5.63 -4.09
CA THR A 48 0.51 -6.00 -3.85
C THR A 48 0.42 -7.29 -3.05
N GLN A 49 1.24 -8.29 -3.38
CA GLN A 49 1.33 -9.55 -2.65
C GLN A 49 1.85 -9.35 -1.22
N LYS A 50 2.87 -8.50 -1.05
CA LYS A 50 3.39 -8.11 0.28
C LYS A 50 2.31 -7.44 1.12
N ALA A 51 1.63 -6.44 0.55
CA ALA A 51 0.52 -5.74 1.19
C ALA A 51 -0.60 -6.69 1.63
N ASP A 52 -1.03 -7.61 0.76
CA ASP A 52 -2.07 -8.60 1.10
C ASP A 52 -1.64 -9.53 2.25
N LYS A 53 -0.38 -10.00 2.26
CA LYS A 53 0.16 -10.77 3.39
C LYS A 53 0.17 -9.97 4.69
N VAL A 54 0.57 -8.70 4.66
CA VAL A 54 0.55 -7.82 5.83
C VAL A 54 -0.86 -7.67 6.37
N LEU A 55 -1.85 -7.38 5.52
CA LEU A 55 -3.25 -7.24 5.94
C LEU A 55 -3.79 -8.51 6.58
N LYS A 56 -3.50 -9.69 5.98
CA LYS A 56 -3.87 -10.98 6.55
C LYS A 56 -3.23 -11.21 7.92
N HIS A 57 -1.96 -10.84 8.09
CA HIS A 57 -1.27 -10.93 9.38
C HIS A 57 -1.88 -10.00 10.42
N ILE A 58 -2.14 -8.73 10.10
CA ILE A 58 -2.77 -7.77 11.03
C ILE A 58 -4.11 -8.32 11.53
N VAL A 59 -4.96 -8.81 10.64
CA VAL A 59 -6.27 -9.38 11.00
C VAL A 59 -6.15 -10.68 11.80
N ALA A 60 -5.14 -11.50 11.51
CA ALA A 60 -4.88 -12.72 12.27
C ALA A 60 -4.41 -12.45 13.70
N VAL A 61 -3.66 -11.36 13.91
CA VAL A 61 -3.21 -10.90 15.24
C VAL A 61 -4.34 -10.21 15.99
N ASP A 62 -5.09 -9.33 15.32
CA ASP A 62 -6.23 -8.59 15.88
C ASP A 62 -7.35 -8.44 14.84
N ASN A 63 -8.37 -9.30 14.98
CA ASN A 63 -9.51 -9.31 14.07
C ASN A 63 -10.36 -8.03 14.12
N SER A 64 -10.27 -7.24 15.20
CA SER A 64 -11.00 -5.97 15.31
C SER A 64 -10.55 -4.96 14.24
N LYS A 65 -9.32 -5.06 13.76
CA LYS A 65 -8.72 -4.20 12.73
C LYS A 65 -9.21 -4.47 11.31
N ASN A 66 -9.96 -5.55 11.08
CA ASN A 66 -10.41 -5.89 9.72
C ASN A 66 -11.33 -4.81 9.12
N ALA A 67 -12.13 -4.14 9.95
CA ALA A 67 -12.98 -3.03 9.51
C ALA A 67 -12.14 -1.82 9.06
N ASP A 68 -11.13 -1.46 9.85
CA ASP A 68 -10.23 -0.34 9.57
C ASP A 68 -9.42 -0.56 8.29
N LEU A 69 -9.00 -1.81 8.03
CA LEU A 69 -8.24 -2.18 6.83
C LEU A 69 -9.08 -2.27 5.56
N ARG A 70 -10.42 -2.18 5.65
CA ARG A 70 -11.31 -2.30 4.48
C ARG A 70 -11.05 -1.21 3.45
N GLY A 71 -10.78 0.02 3.90
CA GLY A 71 -10.45 1.15 3.03
C GLY A 71 -9.19 0.86 2.21
N PHE A 72 -8.12 0.41 2.87
CA PHE A 72 -6.87 0.02 2.22
C PHE A 72 -7.07 -1.10 1.19
N ARG A 73 -7.78 -2.17 1.60
CA ARG A 73 -8.05 -3.31 0.72
C ARG A 73 -8.80 -2.87 -0.54
N ASN A 74 -9.81 -2.04 -0.40
CA ASN A 74 -10.65 -1.64 -1.52
C ASN A 74 -10.00 -0.59 -2.43
N ASN A 75 -9.15 0.29 -1.90
CA ASN A 75 -8.64 1.44 -2.65
C ASN A 75 -7.15 1.36 -3.02
N ILE A 76 -6.31 0.68 -2.24
CA ILE A 76 -4.87 0.59 -2.47
C ILE A 76 -4.50 -0.75 -3.12
N LEU A 77 -5.11 -1.84 -2.68
CA LEU A 77 -4.86 -3.19 -3.22
C LEU A 77 -5.66 -3.50 -4.50
N THR A 78 -6.84 -2.90 -4.66
CA THR A 78 -7.68 -3.17 -5.84
C THR A 78 -7.14 -2.42 -7.06
N LYS A 79 -6.72 -3.16 -8.08
CA LYS A 79 -6.14 -2.63 -9.34
C LYS A 79 -6.98 -1.58 -10.08
N THR A 80 -8.29 -1.53 -9.82
CA THR A 80 -9.22 -0.62 -10.52
C THR A 80 -9.34 0.76 -9.87
N SER A 81 -8.82 0.94 -8.64
CA SER A 81 -8.88 2.23 -7.96
C SER A 81 -7.83 3.21 -8.49
N ALA A 82 -8.19 4.49 -8.61
CA ALA A 82 -7.26 5.56 -8.97
C ALA A 82 -6.06 5.68 -8.00
N THR A 83 -6.21 5.20 -6.76
CA THR A 83 -5.15 5.21 -5.73
C THR A 83 -4.47 3.86 -5.58
N SER A 84 -4.76 2.89 -6.45
CA SER A 84 -4.15 1.57 -6.36
C SER A 84 -2.64 1.65 -6.52
N ILE A 85 -1.91 0.67 -5.97
CA ILE A 85 -0.45 0.57 -6.16
C ILE A 85 -0.07 0.67 -7.65
N GLN A 86 -0.86 0.03 -8.53
CA GLN A 86 -0.68 0.06 -9.97
C GLN A 86 -0.95 1.44 -10.56
N SER A 87 -2.04 2.11 -10.18
CA SER A 87 -2.38 3.44 -10.65
C SER A 87 -1.37 4.50 -10.20
N LEU A 88 -0.94 4.45 -8.93
CA LEU A 88 0.10 5.32 -8.40
C LEU A 88 1.42 5.14 -9.16
N ASN A 89 1.78 3.89 -9.49
CA ASN A 89 2.92 3.61 -10.36
C ASN A 89 2.71 4.14 -11.79
N GLY A 90 1.50 3.99 -12.33
CA GLY A 90 1.13 4.44 -13.67
C GLY A 90 1.22 5.95 -13.86
N PHE A 91 0.82 6.74 -12.85
CA PHE A 91 0.89 8.22 -12.91
C PHE A 91 2.33 8.76 -13.03
N VAL A 92 3.33 8.01 -12.56
CA VAL A 92 4.74 8.36 -12.72
C VAL A 92 5.17 8.25 -14.19
N HIS A 93 4.58 7.32 -14.94
CA HIS A 93 4.98 7.00 -16.31
C HIS A 93 4.02 7.54 -17.37
N ASN A 94 2.80 7.93 -16.99
CA ASN A 94 1.77 8.39 -17.92
C ASN A 94 1.36 9.85 -17.65
N LYS A 95 1.92 10.76 -18.45
CA LYS A 95 1.61 12.20 -18.40
C LYS A 95 0.14 12.58 -18.64
N PHE A 96 -0.67 11.66 -19.19
CA PHE A 96 -2.09 11.90 -19.47
C PHE A 96 -3.01 11.43 -18.33
N GLN A 97 -2.46 10.72 -17.35
CA GLN A 97 -3.18 10.32 -16.15
C GLN A 97 -2.60 11.08 -14.96
N ILE A 98 -3.32 12.11 -14.52
CA ILE A 98 -2.92 12.92 -13.37
C ILE A 98 -3.92 12.63 -12.24
N PRO A 99 -3.47 12.18 -11.07
CA PRO A 99 -4.35 11.98 -9.93
C PRO A 99 -4.88 13.33 -9.44
N THR A 100 -6.14 13.36 -9.01
CA THR A 100 -6.67 14.53 -8.31
C THR A 100 -6.11 14.57 -6.89
N ALA A 101 -5.97 15.77 -6.34
CA ALA A 101 -5.51 15.93 -4.96
C ALA A 101 -6.44 15.23 -3.96
N ASP A 102 -7.75 15.22 -4.21
CA ASP A 102 -8.73 14.53 -3.36
C ASP A 102 -8.58 13.01 -3.40
N ALA A 103 -8.28 12.44 -4.57
CA ALA A 103 -7.95 11.02 -4.66
C ALA A 103 -6.72 10.69 -3.82
N LEU A 104 -5.67 11.52 -3.87
CA LEU A 104 -4.45 11.30 -3.08
C LEU A 104 -4.69 11.43 -1.57
N ARG A 105 -5.51 12.40 -1.14
CA ARG A 105 -5.93 12.54 0.27
C ARG A 105 -6.69 11.31 0.73
N ALA A 106 -7.69 10.87 -0.04
CA ALA A 106 -8.46 9.67 0.28
C ALA A 106 -7.58 8.40 0.32
N GLY A 107 -6.62 8.28 -0.61
CA GLY A 107 -5.64 7.19 -0.63
C GLY A 107 -4.72 7.19 0.59
N TRP A 108 -4.29 8.37 1.03
CA TRP A 108 -3.54 8.54 2.27
C TRP A 108 -4.36 8.08 3.49
N ASP A 109 -5.60 8.59 3.63
CA ASP A 109 -6.49 8.24 4.74
C ASP A 109 -6.77 6.73 4.80
N CYS A 110 -6.96 6.09 3.64
CA CYS A 110 -7.10 4.64 3.56
C CYS A 110 -5.85 3.88 4.01
N SER A 111 -4.67 4.51 3.97
CA SER A 111 -3.38 3.90 4.31
C SER A 111 -2.95 4.13 5.75
N VAL A 112 -3.55 5.09 6.45
CA VAL A 112 -3.27 5.39 7.86
C VAL A 112 -3.32 4.15 8.76
N PRO A 113 -4.32 3.24 8.67
CA PRO A 113 -4.35 2.05 9.53
C PRO A 113 -3.13 1.13 9.35
N VAL A 114 -2.59 1.04 8.13
CA VAL A 114 -1.36 0.27 7.85
C VAL A 114 -0.14 0.99 8.42
N PHE A 115 -0.09 2.32 8.33
CA PHE A 115 1.01 3.10 8.92
C PHE A 115 1.05 2.99 10.44
N ILE A 116 -0.12 3.04 11.09
CA ILE A 116 -0.25 2.84 12.54
C ILE A 116 0.18 1.42 12.92
N ALA A 117 -0.19 0.41 12.13
CA ALA A 117 0.24 -0.97 12.38
C ALA A 117 1.77 -1.14 12.25
N ALA A 118 2.41 -0.42 11.32
CA ALA A 118 3.86 -0.47 11.10
C ALA A 118 4.65 0.30 12.17
N TYR A 119 4.24 1.54 12.49
CA TYR A 119 5.06 2.47 13.27
C TYR A 119 4.47 2.82 14.64
N GLY A 120 3.28 2.35 14.96
CA GLY A 120 2.52 2.76 16.14
C GLY A 120 1.68 4.01 15.89
N SER A 121 0.80 4.33 16.84
CA SER A 121 0.07 5.60 16.86
C SER A 121 0.99 6.72 17.33
N ALA A 122 0.99 7.84 16.61
CA ALA A 122 1.65 9.08 17.04
C ALA A 122 0.89 9.75 18.20
#